data_AF-A0A6S6XJW7-F1
#
_entry.id   AF-A0A6S6XJW7-F1
#
_cell.length_a   1.000
_cell.length_b   1.000
_cell.length_c   1.000
_cell.angle_alpha   90.00
_cell.angle_beta   90.00
_cell.angle_gamma   90.00
#
_symmetry.space_group_name_H-M   'P 1'
#
loop_
_entity.id
_entity.type
_entity.pdbx_description
1 polymer ?
#
loop_
_entity_poly.entity_id
_entity_poly.type
_entity_poly.pdbx_seq_one_letter_code
_entity_poly.pdbx_strand_id
1 'polypeptide(L)'
;MTWMSKEYYLPYFDGDYILLTPRDLLTRDDTFINRTDMINNLQNIAPSIEDATIRFELNNYFINVLPKKKKEMSKTEKDKAASILIREHPEIIDYYIKYKEEKEEEATSISKQVVQEVKQLFNTQLQELTRILLEKTDFYKTKTNSYDEAYNRVLFLKSVIEDMDGYRLFYLNGKPIKRESDLQIMYRLVWFASEMDVNREVNNGRGPVDFKISKGSKDTTLVEFKLASNSKLKNNLAKQVDIYKKASNTDRAIKVILYFNDNEYKKISTILNELGLQGCKDIVLIDAIDNKVSASNVKI
;
A
#
# COMPACT_ATOMS: atom_id res chain seq x y z
N MET A 1 10.74 36.72 10.59
CA MET A 1 9.30 36.87 10.26
C MET A 1 8.52 36.83 11.56
N THR A 2 7.65 37.80 11.80
CA THR A 2 6.78 37.84 12.99
C THR A 2 5.44 37.24 12.63
N TRP A 3 4.99 36.24 13.39
CA TRP A 3 3.66 35.66 13.22
C TRP A 3 2.60 36.72 13.54
N MET A 4 1.69 36.97 12.60
CA MET A 4 0.57 37.89 12.78
C MET A 4 -0.74 37.10 12.73
N SER A 5 -1.68 37.46 13.60
CA SER A 5 -3.03 36.91 13.58
C SER A 5 -3.77 37.35 12.31
N LYS A 6 -4.54 36.43 11.73
CA LYS A 6 -5.39 36.68 10.57
C LYS A 6 -6.71 35.93 10.73
N GLU A 7 -7.81 36.60 10.40
CA GLU A 7 -9.15 36.03 10.43
C GLU A 7 -9.47 35.39 9.07
N TYR A 8 -10.18 34.26 9.10
CA TYR A 8 -10.60 33.53 7.90
C TYR A 8 -12.06 33.14 8.02
N TYR A 9 -12.78 33.22 6.90
CA TYR A 9 -14.14 32.71 6.80
C TYR A 9 -14.10 31.19 6.64
N LEU A 10 -14.68 30.47 7.60
CA LEU A 10 -14.79 29.02 7.52
C LEU A 10 -15.93 28.64 6.57
N PRO A 11 -15.72 27.64 5.69
CA PRO A 11 -16.80 27.06 4.92
C PRO A 11 -17.88 26.49 5.85
N TYR A 12 -19.14 26.55 5.42
CA TYR A 12 -20.30 26.14 6.21
C TYR A 12 -21.07 25.06 5.45
N PHE A 13 -21.33 23.93 6.10
CA PHE A 13 -22.07 22.82 5.51
C PHE A 13 -22.92 22.12 6.57
N ASP A 14 -24.17 21.84 6.24
CA ASP A 14 -25.13 21.09 7.06
C ASP A 14 -25.26 21.57 8.52
N GLY A 15 -25.33 22.88 8.71
CA GLY A 15 -25.53 23.46 10.04
C GLY A 15 -24.25 23.87 10.78
N ASP A 16 -23.06 23.49 10.30
CA ASP A 16 -21.81 23.68 11.02
C ASP A 16 -20.66 24.23 10.16
N TYR A 17 -19.66 24.84 10.82
CA TYR A 17 -18.44 25.31 10.18
C TYR A 17 -17.45 24.15 10.02
N ILE A 18 -16.99 23.94 8.79
CA ILE A 18 -16.04 22.87 8.46
C ILE A 18 -14.64 23.42 8.25
N LEU A 19 -13.64 22.81 8.89
CA LEU A 19 -12.24 23.09 8.64
C LEU A 19 -11.78 22.20 7.48
N LEU A 20 -11.53 22.79 6.31
CA LEU A 20 -10.99 22.05 5.17
C LEU A 20 -9.47 21.94 5.32
N THR A 21 -8.97 20.71 5.45
CA THR A 21 -7.53 20.45 5.44
C THR A 21 -6.96 20.86 4.08
N PRO A 22 -5.95 21.75 4.03
CA PRO A 22 -5.30 22.13 2.79
C PRO A 22 -4.81 20.89 2.04
N ARG A 23 -5.06 20.86 0.73
CA ARG A 23 -4.68 19.74 -0.14
C ARG A 23 -3.20 19.38 -0.02
N ASP A 24 -2.35 20.37 0.21
CA ASP A 24 -0.90 20.24 0.27
C ASP A 24 -0.41 19.54 1.56
N LEU A 25 -1.30 19.37 2.55
CA LEU A 25 -1.06 18.61 3.78
C LEU A 25 -1.42 17.12 3.64
N LEU A 26 -2.01 16.71 2.52
CA LEU A 26 -2.41 15.32 2.26
C LEU A 26 -1.31 14.58 1.48
N THR A 27 -0.23 14.19 2.17
CA THR A 27 0.81 13.32 1.60
C THR A 27 0.77 11.92 2.22
N ARG A 28 1.06 10.90 1.40
CA ARG A 28 1.04 9.49 1.80
C ARG A 28 2.42 8.95 2.22
N ASP A 29 3.45 9.78 2.07
CA ASP A 29 4.85 9.49 2.40
C ASP A 29 5.32 10.34 3.59
N ASP A 30 6.45 9.92 4.18
CA ASP A 30 7.17 10.67 5.21
C ASP A 30 7.30 12.13 4.78
N THR A 31 6.98 13.05 5.69
CA THR A 31 7.00 14.50 5.44
C THR A 31 8.32 14.94 4.80
N PHE A 32 8.29 15.99 3.96
CA PHE A 32 9.48 16.51 3.26
C PHE A 32 10.70 16.61 4.19
N ILE A 33 10.47 17.04 5.43
CA ILE A 33 11.38 16.93 6.57
C ILE A 33 11.02 15.66 7.34
N ASN A 34 11.87 14.65 7.33
CA ASN A 34 11.67 13.45 8.14
C ASN A 34 12.99 12.84 8.62
N ARG A 35 12.89 12.01 9.66
CA ARG A 35 14.04 11.43 10.35
C ARG A 35 14.86 10.50 9.46
N THR A 36 14.19 9.69 8.64
CA THR A 36 14.86 8.70 7.77
C THR A 36 15.68 9.44 6.70
N ASP A 37 15.10 10.45 6.09
CA ASP A 37 15.74 11.33 5.12
C ASP A 37 16.92 12.10 5.74
N MET A 38 16.77 12.63 6.95
CA MET A 38 17.83 13.31 7.68
C MET A 38 19.07 12.43 7.87
N ILE A 39 18.87 11.18 8.33
CA ILE A 39 19.98 10.23 8.54
C ILE A 39 20.69 9.90 7.22
N ASN A 40 19.94 9.75 6.13
CA ASN A 40 20.51 9.47 4.80
C ASN A 40 21.25 10.67 4.20
N ASN A 41 20.93 11.89 4.62
CA ASN A 41 21.51 13.13 4.10
C ASN A 41 22.59 13.76 5.00
N LEU A 42 23.00 13.09 6.08
CA LEU A 42 24.07 13.59 6.97
C LEU A 42 25.35 13.97 6.19
N GLN A 43 25.68 13.24 5.13
CA GLN A 43 26.86 13.52 4.29
C GLN A 43 26.72 14.81 3.48
N ASN A 44 25.49 15.17 3.11
CA ASN A 44 25.18 16.33 2.27
C ASN A 44 25.09 17.61 3.10
N ILE A 45 24.73 17.50 4.39
CA ILE A 45 24.73 18.64 5.32
C ILE A 45 26.13 18.95 5.85
N ALA A 46 27.04 17.97 5.89
CA ALA A 46 28.37 18.10 6.49
C ALA A 46 29.20 19.31 5.99
N PRO A 47 29.20 19.66 4.69
CA PRO A 47 29.91 20.84 4.19
C PRO A 47 29.32 22.18 4.65
N SER A 48 28.06 22.18 5.09
CA SER A 48 27.30 23.39 5.49
C SER A 48 27.40 23.68 7.00
N ILE A 49 28.05 22.80 7.76
CA ILE A 49 28.21 22.95 9.22
C ILE A 49 29.41 23.86 9.48
N GLU A 50 29.15 25.10 9.89
CA GLU A 50 30.18 26.10 10.18
C GLU A 50 30.97 25.79 11.46
N ASP A 51 30.31 25.16 12.45
CA ASP A 51 30.93 24.76 13.71
C ASP A 51 31.98 23.65 13.54
N ALA A 52 33.22 23.95 13.94
CA ALA A 52 34.36 23.03 13.79
C ALA A 52 34.24 21.77 14.67
N THR A 53 33.57 21.87 15.83
CA THR A 53 33.35 20.77 16.77
C THR A 53 32.34 19.80 16.20
N ILE A 54 31.20 20.31 15.72
CA ILE A 54 30.15 19.48 15.09
C ILE A 54 30.69 18.82 13.81
N ARG A 55 31.47 19.55 13.02
CA ARG A 55 32.10 19.01 11.80
C ARG A 55 33.11 17.90 12.12
N PHE A 56 33.87 18.04 13.21
CA PHE A 56 34.80 17.01 13.67
C PHE A 56 34.07 15.74 14.09
N GLU A 57 33.00 15.84 14.89
CA GLU A 57 32.21 14.69 15.34
C GLU A 57 31.46 14.00 14.19
N LEU A 58 30.93 14.77 13.24
CA LEU A 58 30.29 14.23 12.05
C LEU A 58 31.29 13.49 11.15
N ASN A 59 32.51 13.99 11.03
CA ASN A 59 33.59 13.30 10.31
C ASN A 59 34.02 12.00 11.03
N ASN A 60 34.08 12.00 12.37
CA ASN A 60 34.33 10.78 13.15
C ASN A 60 33.23 9.74 12.93
N TYR A 61 31.97 10.17 12.90
CA TYR A 61 30.85 9.31 12.53
C TYR A 61 31.06 8.66 11.13
N PHE A 62 31.41 9.44 10.11
CA PHE A 62 31.67 8.88 8.77
C PHE A 62 32.88 7.95 8.74
N ILE A 63 33.97 8.27 9.44
CA ILE A 63 35.15 7.41 9.53
C ILE A 63 34.78 6.04 10.14
N ASN A 64 33.89 6.02 11.12
CA ASN A 64 33.43 4.79 11.76
C ASN A 64 32.43 3.98 10.91
N VAL A 65 31.66 4.66 10.05
CA VAL A 65 30.65 4.04 9.17
C VAL A 65 31.24 3.57 7.83
N LEU A 66 32.35 4.17 7.36
CA LEU A 66 32.98 3.86 6.08
C LEU A 66 33.90 2.62 6.16
N PRO A 67 33.91 1.75 5.13
CA PRO A 67 34.64 0.48 5.17
C PRO A 67 36.12 0.70 4.88
N LYS A 68 36.90 1.06 5.91
CA LYS A 68 38.37 0.97 5.87
C LYS A 68 38.82 -0.05 6.92
N LYS A 69 38.80 -1.33 6.51
CA LYS A 69 39.29 -2.54 7.23
C LYS A 69 38.42 -3.13 8.36
N LYS A 70 37.21 -2.61 8.65
CA LYS A 70 36.20 -3.28 9.51
C LYS A 70 34.99 -3.73 8.67
N LYS A 71 34.26 -4.74 9.17
CA LYS A 71 32.98 -5.20 8.62
C LYS A 71 32.03 -3.99 8.52
N GLU A 72 31.43 -3.79 7.35
CA GLU A 72 30.46 -2.72 7.13
C GLU A 72 29.34 -2.82 8.17
N MET A 73 29.03 -1.71 8.85
CA MET A 73 27.94 -1.66 9.82
C MET A 73 26.61 -1.99 9.12
N SER A 74 25.77 -2.78 9.79
CA SER A 74 24.40 -3.01 9.33
C SER A 74 23.59 -1.72 9.35
N LYS A 75 22.49 -1.67 8.57
CA LYS A 75 21.60 -0.51 8.51
C LYS A 75 21.14 -0.07 9.92
N THR A 76 20.80 -1.03 10.77
CA THR A 76 20.37 -0.81 12.16
C THR A 76 21.46 -0.18 13.04
N GLU A 77 22.72 -0.59 12.84
CA GLU A 77 23.86 -0.03 13.58
C GLU A 77 24.19 1.40 13.11
N LYS A 78 24.08 1.66 11.79
CA LYS A 78 24.25 3.01 11.22
C LYS A 78 23.18 3.96 11.77
N ASP A 79 21.91 3.53 11.75
CA ASP A 79 20.80 4.31 12.29
C ASP A 79 20.99 4.63 13.78
N LYS A 80 21.47 3.66 14.58
CA LYS A 80 21.74 3.85 16.00
C LYS A 80 22.87 4.85 16.25
N ALA A 81 23.98 4.76 15.51
CA ALA A 81 25.09 5.68 15.62
C ALA A 81 24.70 7.11 15.21
N ALA A 82 23.94 7.26 14.11
CA ALA A 82 23.37 8.54 13.70
C ALA A 82 22.46 9.13 14.79
N SER A 83 21.62 8.28 15.41
CA SER A 83 20.71 8.70 16.49
C SER A 83 21.46 9.25 17.71
N ILE A 84 22.61 8.66 18.06
CA ILE A 84 23.44 9.12 19.18
C ILE A 84 24.06 10.48 18.83
N LEU A 85 24.63 10.60 17.64
CA LEU A 85 25.23 11.85 17.15
C LEU A 85 24.23 13.01 17.14
N ILE A 86 23.02 12.79 16.59
CA ILE A 86 21.96 13.82 16.54
C ILE A 86 21.49 14.21 17.95
N ARG A 87 21.50 13.29 18.91
CA ARG A 87 21.12 13.57 20.29
C ARG A 87 22.20 14.37 21.03
N GLU A 88 23.47 14.10 20.75
CA GLU A 88 24.61 14.80 21.33
C GLU A 88 24.83 16.18 20.70
N HIS A 89 24.44 16.34 19.43
CA HIS A 89 24.49 17.60 18.68
C HIS A 89 23.16 17.90 17.99
N PRO A 90 22.13 18.36 18.73
CA PRO A 90 20.83 18.70 18.17
C PRO A 90 20.88 19.78 17.09
N GLU A 91 21.92 20.61 17.07
CA GLU A 91 22.16 21.67 16.07
C GLU A 91 22.24 21.10 14.63
N ILE A 92 22.59 19.81 14.49
CA ILE A 92 22.55 19.09 13.21
C ILE A 92 21.15 19.13 12.57
N ILE A 93 20.09 19.17 13.39
CA ILE A 93 18.71 19.28 12.93
C ILE A 93 18.49 20.63 12.24
N ASP A 94 19.04 21.72 12.79
CA ASP A 94 18.92 23.06 12.20
C ASP A 94 19.66 23.16 10.86
N TYR A 95 20.85 22.55 10.76
CA TYR A 95 21.58 22.46 9.48
C TYR A 95 20.83 21.59 8.46
N TYR A 96 20.15 20.54 8.89
CA TYR A 96 19.28 19.75 8.03
C TYR A 96 18.04 20.53 7.58
N ILE A 97 17.39 21.27 8.47
CA ILE A 97 16.24 22.13 8.12
C ILE A 97 16.68 23.19 7.12
N LYS A 98 17.78 23.91 7.39
CA LYS A 98 18.37 24.88 6.46
C LYS A 98 18.73 24.25 5.12
N TYR A 99 19.32 23.05 5.13
CA TYR A 99 19.59 22.30 3.91
C TYR A 99 18.28 22.03 3.15
N LYS A 100 17.18 21.67 3.82
CA LYS A 100 15.89 21.43 3.15
C LYS A 100 15.24 22.71 2.64
N GLU A 101 15.36 23.82 3.35
CA GLU A 101 14.89 25.16 2.93
C GLU A 101 15.65 25.65 1.69
N GLU A 102 16.97 25.48 1.64
CA GLU A 102 17.79 25.84 0.47
C GLU A 102 17.51 24.99 -0.77
N LYS A 103 16.92 23.80 -0.60
CA LYS A 103 16.54 22.87 -1.68
C LYS A 103 15.01 22.74 -1.80
N GLU A 104 14.28 23.77 -1.37
CA GLU A 104 12.81 23.84 -1.43
C GLU A 104 12.27 23.75 -2.87
N GLU A 105 13.04 24.23 -3.87
CA GLU A 105 12.70 24.10 -5.30
C GLU A 105 12.67 22.63 -5.77
N GLU A 106 13.48 21.75 -5.18
CA GLU A 106 13.43 20.29 -5.46
C GLU A 106 12.20 19.63 -4.81
N ALA A 107 11.74 20.16 -3.67
CA ALA A 107 10.52 19.70 -2.98
C ALA A 107 9.25 19.99 -3.79
N THR A 108 9.20 21.17 -4.42
CA THR A 108 8.03 21.62 -5.18
C THR A 108 7.87 20.89 -6.51
N SER A 109 8.95 20.36 -7.08
CA SER A 109 8.93 19.56 -8.31
C SER A 109 8.39 18.14 -8.07
N ILE A 110 8.94 17.44 -7.09
CA ILE A 110 8.60 16.03 -6.81
C ILE A 110 7.19 15.92 -6.22
N SER A 111 6.81 16.81 -5.28
CA SER A 111 5.47 16.78 -4.70
C SER A 111 4.39 17.20 -5.68
N LYS A 112 4.61 18.19 -6.57
CA LYS A 112 3.59 18.56 -7.56
C LYS A 112 3.39 17.47 -8.60
N GLN A 113 4.45 16.84 -9.08
CA GLN A 113 4.34 15.79 -10.09
C GLN A 113 3.71 14.53 -9.51
N VAL A 114 4.15 14.07 -8.34
CA VAL A 114 3.54 12.90 -7.66
C VAL A 114 2.09 13.19 -7.26
N VAL A 115 1.78 14.38 -6.73
CA VAL A 115 0.40 14.76 -6.39
C VAL A 115 -0.45 14.90 -7.65
N GLN A 116 0.10 15.33 -8.78
CA GLN A 116 -0.63 15.46 -10.04
C GLN A 116 -0.88 14.12 -10.71
N GLU A 117 0.10 13.20 -10.69
CA GLU A 117 -0.04 11.82 -11.15
C GLU A 117 -1.06 11.06 -10.28
N VAL A 118 -0.96 11.18 -8.95
CA VAL A 118 -1.95 10.64 -8.01
C VAL A 118 -3.32 11.30 -8.25
N LYS A 119 -3.40 12.62 -8.43
CA LYS A 119 -4.68 13.30 -8.70
C LYS A 119 -5.31 12.85 -10.02
N GLN A 120 -4.53 12.70 -11.09
CA GLN A 120 -5.06 12.21 -12.37
C GLN A 120 -5.51 10.76 -12.29
N LEU A 121 -4.70 9.89 -11.68
CA LEU A 121 -5.02 8.47 -11.50
C LEU A 121 -6.24 8.28 -10.59
N PHE A 122 -6.26 8.94 -9.43
CA PHE A 122 -7.26 8.70 -8.40
C PHE A 122 -8.53 9.56 -8.52
N ASN A 123 -8.44 10.81 -8.97
CA ASN A 123 -9.64 11.66 -9.05
C ASN A 123 -10.27 11.61 -10.44
N THR A 124 -9.50 11.57 -11.53
CA THR A 124 -10.10 11.65 -12.87
C THR A 124 -10.38 10.26 -13.44
N GLN A 125 -9.39 9.37 -13.42
CA GLN A 125 -9.53 8.06 -14.05
C GLN A 125 -10.45 7.11 -13.26
N LEU A 126 -10.37 7.09 -11.92
CA LEU A 126 -11.30 6.30 -11.10
C LEU A 126 -12.75 6.83 -11.18
N GLN A 127 -12.97 8.14 -11.24
CA GLN A 127 -14.31 8.71 -11.41
C GLN A 127 -14.90 8.33 -12.77
N GLU A 128 -14.09 8.39 -13.83
CA GLU A 128 -14.54 8.03 -15.18
C GLU A 128 -14.80 6.52 -15.29
N LEU A 129 -13.93 5.68 -14.72
CA LEU A 129 -14.17 4.23 -14.61
C LEU A 129 -15.48 3.96 -13.87
N THR A 130 -15.72 4.65 -12.76
CA THR A 130 -16.95 4.50 -11.96
C THR A 130 -18.17 4.89 -12.78
N ARG A 131 -18.11 6.02 -13.49
CA ARG A 131 -19.19 6.50 -14.36
C ARG A 131 -19.50 5.47 -15.45
N ILE A 132 -18.46 4.93 -16.11
CA ILE A 132 -18.60 3.88 -17.13
C ILE A 132 -19.22 2.63 -16.52
N LEU A 133 -18.74 2.17 -15.36
CA LEU A 133 -19.29 0.99 -14.69
C LEU A 133 -20.76 1.19 -14.30
N LEU A 134 -21.13 2.38 -13.82
CA LEU A 134 -22.51 2.70 -13.44
C LEU A 134 -23.46 2.82 -14.65
N GLU A 135 -23.01 3.47 -15.72
CA GLU A 135 -23.83 3.77 -16.90
C GLU A 135 -23.90 2.62 -17.90
N LYS A 136 -22.79 1.93 -18.12
CA LYS A 136 -22.61 0.96 -19.22
C LYS A 136 -22.71 -0.49 -18.79
N THR A 137 -22.75 -0.77 -17.49
CA THR A 137 -22.79 -2.13 -16.98
C THR A 137 -23.82 -2.26 -15.86
N ASP A 138 -24.27 -3.48 -15.59
CA ASP A 138 -25.12 -3.77 -14.43
C ASP A 138 -24.31 -4.03 -13.15
N PHE A 139 -23.01 -3.66 -13.13
CA PHE A 139 -22.06 -3.99 -12.07
C PHE A 139 -22.52 -3.61 -10.65
N TYR A 140 -23.30 -2.53 -10.52
CA TYR A 140 -23.88 -2.08 -9.24
C TYR A 140 -25.39 -2.32 -9.10
N LYS A 141 -26.07 -2.82 -10.14
CA LYS A 141 -27.55 -2.95 -10.18
C LYS A 141 -28.06 -4.31 -9.70
N THR A 142 -27.18 -5.27 -9.48
CA THR A 142 -27.56 -6.64 -9.11
C THR A 142 -27.92 -6.75 -7.63
N LYS A 143 -29.15 -7.22 -7.32
CA LYS A 143 -29.53 -7.64 -5.95
C LYS A 143 -28.89 -8.99 -5.62
N THR A 144 -27.59 -8.98 -5.33
CA THR A 144 -26.82 -10.16 -4.93
C THR A 144 -26.71 -10.27 -3.40
N ASN A 145 -26.45 -11.48 -2.90
CA ASN A 145 -26.02 -11.67 -1.50
C ASN A 145 -24.56 -11.23 -1.34
N SER A 146 -24.10 -11.07 -0.10
CA SER A 146 -22.75 -10.57 0.19
C SER A 146 -21.64 -11.41 -0.48
N TYR A 147 -21.87 -12.71 -0.67
CA TYR A 147 -20.90 -13.62 -1.26
C TYR A 147 -20.77 -13.44 -2.76
N ASP A 148 -21.88 -13.50 -3.50
CA ASP A 148 -21.86 -13.36 -4.95
C ASP A 148 -21.31 -11.99 -5.32
N GLU A 149 -21.69 -10.97 -4.55
CA GLU A 149 -21.23 -9.61 -4.73
C GLU A 149 -19.71 -9.47 -4.45
N ALA A 150 -19.21 -10.08 -3.38
CA ALA A 150 -17.78 -10.08 -3.07
C ALA A 150 -16.97 -10.88 -4.09
N TYR A 151 -17.49 -12.02 -4.53
CA TYR A 151 -16.86 -12.89 -5.51
C TYR A 151 -16.75 -12.20 -6.87
N ASN A 152 -17.83 -11.58 -7.34
CA ASN A 152 -17.82 -10.83 -8.59
C ASN A 152 -16.82 -9.66 -8.57
N ARG A 153 -16.67 -8.98 -7.43
CA ARG A 153 -15.64 -7.93 -7.27
C ARG A 153 -14.23 -8.48 -7.25
N VAL A 154 -14.01 -9.65 -6.67
CA VAL A 154 -12.71 -10.34 -6.75
C VAL A 154 -12.39 -10.72 -8.19
N LEU A 155 -13.37 -11.24 -8.95
CA LEU A 155 -13.18 -11.57 -10.36
C LEU A 155 -12.93 -10.34 -11.23
N PHE A 156 -13.63 -9.23 -10.96
CA PHE A 156 -13.35 -7.96 -11.61
C PHE A 156 -11.92 -7.49 -11.33
N LEU A 157 -11.49 -7.50 -10.06
CA LEU A 157 -10.12 -7.16 -9.68
C LEU A 157 -9.08 -8.07 -10.36
N LYS A 158 -9.38 -9.38 -10.46
CA LYS A 158 -8.56 -10.35 -11.19
C LYS A 158 -8.41 -9.93 -12.66
N SER A 159 -9.49 -9.64 -13.36
CA SER A 159 -9.43 -9.23 -14.77
C SER A 159 -8.68 -7.89 -14.95
N VAL A 160 -8.88 -6.92 -14.06
CA VAL A 160 -8.11 -5.67 -14.10
C VAL A 160 -6.61 -5.93 -13.99
N ILE A 161 -6.20 -6.80 -13.07
CA ILE A 161 -4.79 -7.12 -12.86
C ILE A 161 -4.22 -7.92 -14.04
N GLU A 162 -4.95 -8.94 -14.52
CA GLU A 162 -4.45 -9.91 -15.50
C GLU A 162 -4.55 -9.42 -16.95
N ASP A 163 -5.65 -8.74 -17.29
CA ASP A 163 -6.05 -8.46 -18.66
C ASP A 163 -5.96 -6.96 -19.01
N MET A 164 -5.96 -6.07 -18.01
CA MET A 164 -6.02 -4.61 -18.22
C MET A 164 -4.76 -3.90 -17.71
N ASP A 165 -3.60 -4.57 -17.79
CA ASP A 165 -2.30 -4.04 -17.36
C ASP A 165 -2.24 -3.63 -15.86
N GLY A 166 -3.23 -3.99 -15.05
CA GLY A 166 -3.28 -3.63 -13.63
C GLY A 166 -2.15 -4.25 -12.81
N TYR A 167 -1.54 -5.34 -13.29
CA TYR A 167 -0.35 -5.94 -12.68
C TYR A 167 0.80 -4.93 -12.54
N ARG A 168 0.91 -3.93 -13.43
CA ARG A 168 1.99 -2.92 -13.42
C ARG A 168 2.02 -2.10 -12.12
N LEU A 169 0.87 -1.95 -11.44
CA LEU A 169 0.78 -1.27 -10.15
C LEU A 169 1.61 -1.97 -9.06
N PHE A 170 1.91 -3.26 -9.25
CA PHE A 170 2.74 -4.04 -8.35
C PHE A 170 4.21 -4.10 -8.80
N TYR A 171 4.65 -3.23 -9.72
CA TYR A 171 6.03 -3.17 -10.19
C TYR A 171 6.60 -1.76 -10.08
N LEU A 172 7.82 -1.66 -9.57
CA LEU A 172 8.59 -0.41 -9.55
C LEU A 172 9.98 -0.69 -10.11
N ASN A 173 10.36 0.05 -11.16
CA ASN A 173 11.64 -0.12 -11.86
C ASN A 173 11.89 -1.58 -12.29
N GLY A 174 10.84 -2.25 -12.81
CA GLY A 174 10.89 -3.65 -13.26
C GLY A 174 10.97 -4.69 -12.14
N LYS A 175 10.88 -4.27 -10.86
CA LYS A 175 10.91 -5.17 -9.70
C LYS A 175 9.53 -5.27 -9.06
N PRO A 176 9.04 -6.49 -8.74
CA PRO A 176 7.74 -6.65 -8.11
C PRO A 176 7.75 -6.14 -6.66
N ILE A 177 6.79 -5.29 -6.33
CA ILE A 177 6.44 -4.85 -4.98
C ILE A 177 5.42 -5.84 -4.42
N LYS A 178 5.87 -6.71 -3.52
CA LYS A 178 5.05 -7.76 -2.93
C LYS A 178 4.47 -7.32 -1.59
N ARG A 179 3.42 -6.49 -1.61
CA ARG A 179 2.69 -6.08 -0.40
C ARG A 179 1.23 -6.49 -0.48
N GLU A 180 0.76 -7.26 0.51
CA GLU A 180 -0.67 -7.63 0.63
C GLU A 180 -1.57 -6.39 0.76
N SER A 181 -1.07 -5.32 1.40
CA SER A 181 -1.79 -4.05 1.59
C SER A 181 -2.19 -3.36 0.29
N ASP A 182 -1.40 -3.49 -0.78
CA ASP A 182 -1.68 -2.83 -2.05
C ASP A 182 -2.90 -3.48 -2.73
N LEU A 183 -2.99 -4.81 -2.66
CA LEU A 183 -4.14 -5.56 -3.15
C LEU A 183 -5.41 -5.28 -2.33
N GLN A 184 -5.27 -5.13 -1.02
CA GLN A 184 -6.37 -4.72 -0.15
C GLN A 184 -6.87 -3.31 -0.49
N ILE A 185 -5.97 -2.36 -0.76
CA ILE A 185 -6.35 -1.00 -1.20
C ILE A 185 -7.13 -1.06 -2.52
N MET A 186 -6.61 -1.79 -3.52
CA MET A 186 -7.30 -1.96 -4.80
C MET A 186 -8.69 -2.56 -4.61
N TYR A 187 -8.81 -3.63 -3.81
CA TYR A 187 -10.09 -4.25 -3.55
C TYR A 187 -11.08 -3.30 -2.88
N ARG A 188 -10.65 -2.50 -1.90
CA ARG A 188 -11.50 -1.47 -1.26
C ARG A 188 -12.09 -0.49 -2.27
N LEU A 189 -11.34 -0.12 -3.30
CA LEU A 189 -11.79 0.84 -4.31
C LEU A 189 -12.89 0.27 -5.21
N VAL A 190 -12.91 -1.04 -5.46
CA VAL A 190 -13.95 -1.73 -6.25
C VAL A 190 -15.33 -1.68 -5.55
N TRP A 191 -15.35 -1.45 -4.24
CA TRP A 191 -16.59 -1.36 -3.44
C TRP A 191 -17.25 0.02 -3.43
N PHE A 192 -16.66 1.03 -4.09
CA PHE A 192 -17.28 2.35 -4.18
C PHE A 192 -18.70 2.25 -4.77
N ALA A 193 -19.67 2.95 -4.18
CA ALA A 193 -21.10 2.93 -4.54
C ALA A 193 -21.86 1.60 -4.32
N SER A 194 -21.30 0.61 -3.61
CA SER A 194 -22.05 -0.58 -3.17
C SER A 194 -23.03 -0.24 -2.04
N GLU A 195 -24.20 -0.90 -2.03
CA GLU A 195 -25.15 -0.89 -0.90
C GLU A 195 -24.72 -1.80 0.26
N MET A 196 -23.65 -2.59 0.09
CA MET A 196 -23.14 -3.51 1.11
C MET A 196 -22.36 -2.78 2.20
N ASP A 197 -22.47 -3.27 3.44
CA ASP A 197 -21.58 -2.85 4.52
C ASP A 197 -20.22 -3.56 4.37
N VAL A 198 -19.16 -2.79 4.11
CA VAL A 198 -17.81 -3.29 3.85
C VAL A 198 -16.86 -2.77 4.91
N ASN A 199 -16.42 -3.65 5.81
CA ASN A 199 -15.53 -3.33 6.90
C ASN A 199 -14.13 -3.91 6.65
N ARG A 200 -13.09 -3.12 6.94
CA ARG A 200 -11.67 -3.52 6.84
C ARG A 200 -11.13 -3.94 8.21
N GLU A 201 -10.21 -4.89 8.23
CA GLU A 201 -9.47 -5.31 9.44
C GLU A 201 -10.38 -5.70 10.61
N VAL A 202 -11.46 -6.42 10.30
CA VAL A 202 -12.47 -6.76 11.28
C VAL A 202 -11.95 -7.84 12.22
N ASN A 203 -12.01 -7.59 13.52
CA ASN A 203 -11.56 -8.52 14.55
C ASN A 203 -12.78 -9.11 15.29
N ASN A 204 -13.28 -10.25 14.83
CA ASN A 204 -14.46 -10.92 15.40
C ASN A 204 -14.07 -12.04 16.40
N GLY A 205 -12.95 -11.90 17.11
CA GLY A 205 -12.46 -12.92 18.06
C GLY A 205 -11.80 -14.16 17.43
N ARG A 206 -11.69 -14.23 16.10
CA ARG A 206 -10.96 -15.27 15.33
C ARG A 206 -9.71 -14.74 14.61
N GLY A 207 -9.24 -13.56 15.02
CA GLY A 207 -8.15 -12.83 14.37
C GLY A 207 -8.66 -11.81 13.34
N PRO A 208 -7.80 -10.87 12.92
CA PRO A 208 -8.16 -9.86 11.93
C PRO A 208 -8.37 -10.51 10.56
N VAL A 209 -9.51 -10.24 9.94
CA VAL A 209 -9.79 -10.55 8.54
C VAL A 209 -9.70 -9.27 7.73
N ASP A 210 -9.12 -9.34 6.53
CA ASP A 210 -8.88 -8.15 5.70
C ASP A 210 -10.19 -7.43 5.37
N PHE A 211 -11.23 -8.17 4.97
CA PHE A 211 -12.55 -7.62 4.70
C PHE A 211 -13.70 -8.50 5.23
N LYS A 212 -14.72 -7.83 5.77
CA LYS A 212 -16.04 -8.39 6.03
C LYS A 212 -17.07 -7.60 5.22
N ILE A 213 -17.81 -8.31 4.38
CA ILE A 213 -18.91 -7.76 3.57
C ILE A 213 -20.20 -8.32 4.12
N SER A 214 -21.18 -7.46 4.35
CA SER A 214 -22.46 -7.90 4.90
C SER A 214 -23.66 -7.15 4.36
N LYS A 215 -24.78 -7.88 4.29
CA LYS A 215 -26.13 -7.35 4.07
C LYS A 215 -27.00 -7.69 5.28
N GLY A 216 -26.81 -6.94 6.35
CA GLY A 216 -27.35 -7.30 7.67
C GLY A 216 -26.61 -8.50 8.30
N SER A 217 -27.06 -8.94 9.48
CA SER A 217 -26.31 -9.89 10.32
C SER A 217 -26.33 -11.34 9.84
N LYS A 218 -27.29 -11.72 8.98
CA LYS A 218 -27.45 -13.10 8.49
C LYS A 218 -26.76 -13.38 7.16
N ASP A 219 -26.30 -12.34 6.45
CA ASP A 219 -25.59 -12.44 5.18
C ASP A 219 -24.22 -11.77 5.36
N THR A 220 -23.19 -12.60 5.55
CA THR A 220 -21.81 -12.14 5.79
C THR A 220 -20.84 -12.99 5.00
N THR A 221 -19.92 -12.31 4.32
CA THR A 221 -18.81 -12.91 3.58
C THR A 221 -17.49 -12.31 4.06
N LEU A 222 -16.50 -13.17 4.22
CA LEU A 222 -15.15 -12.80 4.60
C LEU A 222 -14.24 -12.89 3.37
N VAL A 223 -13.38 -11.90 3.16
CA VAL A 223 -12.38 -11.93 2.08
C VAL A 223 -11.00 -11.70 2.68
N GLU A 224 -10.08 -12.61 2.36
CA GLU A 224 -8.70 -12.57 2.86
C GLU A 224 -7.72 -12.63 1.70
N PHE A 225 -6.77 -11.70 1.69
CA PHE A 225 -5.72 -11.58 0.71
C PHE A 225 -4.43 -12.22 1.21
N LYS A 226 -3.72 -12.87 0.30
CA LYS A 226 -2.40 -13.46 0.57
C LYS A 226 -1.47 -13.32 -0.63
N LEU A 227 -0.18 -13.18 -0.36
CA LEU A 227 0.84 -13.39 -1.38
C LEU A 227 1.23 -14.87 -1.46
N ALA A 228 1.55 -15.34 -2.66
CA ALA A 228 2.12 -16.67 -2.88
C ALA A 228 3.45 -16.90 -2.13
N SER A 229 4.20 -15.81 -1.93
CA SER A 229 5.45 -15.78 -1.18
C SER A 229 5.26 -15.92 0.33
N ASN A 230 4.02 -15.84 0.85
CA ASN A 230 3.75 -15.96 2.27
C ASN A 230 4.19 -17.36 2.77
N SER A 231 5.11 -17.38 3.73
CA SER A 231 5.69 -18.63 4.28
C SER A 231 4.66 -19.46 5.04
N LYS A 232 3.60 -18.84 5.56
CA LYS A 232 2.52 -19.48 6.31
C LYS A 232 1.33 -19.88 5.43
N LEU A 233 1.41 -19.70 4.10
CA LEU A 233 0.29 -19.94 3.18
C LEU A 233 -0.32 -21.34 3.32
N LYS A 234 0.51 -22.39 3.32
CA LYS A 234 0.04 -23.78 3.49
C LYS A 234 -0.72 -23.99 4.80
N ASN A 235 -0.18 -23.48 5.90
CA ASN A 235 -0.83 -23.58 7.22
C ASN A 235 -2.15 -22.78 7.28
N ASN A 236 -2.20 -21.61 6.65
CA ASN A 236 -3.41 -20.80 6.57
C ASN A 236 -4.51 -21.50 5.76
N LEU A 237 -4.14 -22.13 4.64
CA LEU A 237 -5.09 -22.90 3.81
C LEU A 237 -5.55 -24.18 4.52
N ALA A 238 -4.66 -24.90 5.20
CA ALA A 238 -5.00 -26.11 5.95
C ALA A 238 -6.04 -25.83 7.05
N LYS A 239 -5.86 -24.74 7.82
CA LYS A 239 -6.85 -24.31 8.83
C LYS A 239 -8.21 -24.00 8.22
N GLN A 240 -8.24 -23.51 6.98
CA GLN A 240 -9.48 -23.21 6.27
C GLN A 240 -10.21 -24.48 5.84
N VAL A 241 -9.51 -25.55 5.46
CA VAL A 241 -10.10 -26.88 5.20
C VAL A 241 -10.88 -27.38 6.43
N ASP A 242 -10.30 -27.21 7.62
CA ASP A 242 -10.96 -27.64 8.86
C ASP A 242 -12.24 -26.85 9.16
N ILE A 243 -12.29 -25.58 8.74
CA ILE A 243 -13.49 -24.75 8.85
C ILE A 243 -14.55 -25.24 7.86
N TYR A 244 -14.19 -25.49 6.59
CA TYR A 244 -15.13 -26.00 5.58
C TYR A 244 -15.73 -27.36 5.95
N LYS A 245 -14.94 -28.25 6.57
CA LYS A 245 -15.43 -29.56 7.05
C LYS A 245 -16.42 -29.44 8.21
N LYS A 246 -16.33 -28.37 9.01
CA LYS A 246 -17.16 -28.14 10.20
C LYS A 246 -18.37 -27.26 9.93
N ALA A 247 -18.31 -26.41 8.91
CA ALA A 247 -19.32 -25.41 8.63
C ALA A 247 -20.30 -25.91 7.56
N SER A 248 -21.41 -26.49 8.02
CA SER A 248 -22.57 -26.76 7.17
C SER A 248 -23.53 -25.57 7.05
N ASN A 249 -23.26 -24.37 7.59
CA ASN A 249 -24.30 -23.32 7.46
C ASN A 249 -24.06 -21.79 7.60
N THR A 250 -22.89 -21.16 7.80
CA THR A 250 -22.98 -19.68 8.08
C THR A 250 -21.87 -18.71 7.67
N ASP A 251 -20.65 -19.11 7.32
CA ASP A 251 -19.62 -18.12 6.93
C ASP A 251 -18.98 -18.50 5.59
N ARG A 252 -19.29 -17.74 4.53
CA ARG A 252 -18.64 -17.90 3.22
C ARG A 252 -17.34 -17.09 3.21
N ALA A 253 -16.21 -17.72 2.94
CA ALA A 253 -14.89 -17.10 3.03
C ALA A 253 -14.14 -17.23 1.70
N ILE A 254 -13.82 -16.11 1.06
CA ILE A 254 -13.06 -16.07 -0.19
C ILE A 254 -11.60 -15.78 0.13
N LYS A 255 -10.69 -16.62 -0.37
CA LYS A 255 -9.25 -16.41 -0.28
C LYS A 255 -8.68 -16.01 -1.63
N VAL A 256 -8.01 -14.87 -1.67
CA VAL A 256 -7.41 -14.33 -2.89
C VAL A 256 -5.89 -14.42 -2.78
N ILE A 257 -5.24 -15.08 -3.72
CA ILE A 257 -3.81 -15.34 -3.69
C ILE A 257 -3.16 -14.73 -4.93
N LEU A 258 -2.27 -13.76 -4.72
CA LEU A 258 -1.51 -13.09 -5.78
C LEU A 258 -0.13 -13.74 -5.95
N TYR A 259 0.27 -14.03 -7.19
CA TYR A 259 1.59 -14.57 -7.52
C TYR A 259 2.29 -13.78 -8.64
N PHE A 260 3.62 -13.81 -8.65
CA PHE A 260 4.48 -12.98 -9.50
C PHE A 260 5.44 -13.77 -10.39
N ASN A 261 5.42 -15.10 -10.32
CA ASN A 261 6.23 -15.97 -11.17
C ASN A 261 5.70 -17.41 -11.19
N ASP A 262 6.18 -18.20 -12.15
CA ASP A 262 5.79 -19.60 -12.34
C ASP A 262 6.14 -20.50 -11.15
N ASN A 263 7.23 -20.19 -10.42
CA ASN A 263 7.60 -20.98 -9.24
C ASN A 263 6.59 -20.78 -8.10
N GLU A 264 6.10 -19.55 -7.91
CA GLU A 264 5.03 -19.24 -6.99
C GLU A 264 3.72 -19.94 -7.39
N TYR A 265 3.36 -19.92 -8.67
CA TYR A 265 2.19 -20.64 -9.19
C TYR A 265 2.29 -22.15 -8.96
N LYS A 266 3.43 -22.76 -9.30
CA LYS A 266 3.70 -24.19 -9.05
C LYS A 266 3.59 -24.53 -7.56
N LYS A 267 4.21 -23.73 -6.69
CA LYS A 267 4.13 -23.89 -5.24
C LYS A 267 2.67 -23.85 -4.75
N ILE A 268 1.86 -22.89 -5.22
CA ILE A 268 0.45 -22.80 -4.86
C ILE A 268 -0.29 -24.06 -5.33
N SER A 269 -0.10 -24.46 -6.59
CA SER A 269 -0.75 -25.63 -7.18
C SER A 269 -0.44 -26.90 -6.41
N THR A 270 0.81 -27.10 -5.99
CA THR A 270 1.21 -28.22 -5.11
C THR A 270 0.49 -28.16 -3.77
N ILE A 271 0.46 -27.00 -3.11
CA ILE A 271 -0.23 -26.83 -1.82
C ILE A 271 -1.73 -27.14 -1.94
N LEU A 272 -2.38 -26.65 -3.01
CA LEU A 272 -3.81 -26.88 -3.23
C LEU A 272 -4.11 -28.37 -3.49
N ASN A 273 -3.27 -29.05 -4.28
CA ASN A 273 -3.40 -30.49 -4.52
C ASN A 273 -3.21 -31.29 -3.22
N GLU A 274 -2.19 -30.99 -2.43
CA GLU A 274 -1.92 -31.66 -1.14
C GLU A 274 -3.07 -31.51 -0.14
N LEU A 275 -3.75 -30.36 -0.15
CA LEU A 275 -4.87 -30.06 0.74
C LEU A 275 -6.24 -30.47 0.17
N GLY A 276 -6.30 -31.00 -1.06
CA GLY A 276 -7.57 -31.33 -1.74
C GLY A 276 -8.42 -30.10 -2.06
N LEU A 277 -7.79 -28.94 -2.23
CA LEU A 277 -8.42 -27.64 -2.50
C LEU A 277 -8.36 -27.23 -3.99
N GLN A 278 -7.87 -28.11 -4.86
CA GLN A 278 -7.79 -27.86 -6.29
C GLN A 278 -9.20 -27.63 -6.87
N GLY A 279 -9.38 -26.54 -7.62
CA GLY A 279 -10.68 -26.18 -8.18
C GLY A 279 -11.70 -25.62 -7.17
N CYS A 280 -11.29 -25.37 -5.92
CA CYS A 280 -12.15 -24.71 -4.94
C CYS A 280 -12.48 -23.29 -5.42
N LYS A 281 -13.77 -23.04 -5.71
CA LYS A 281 -14.26 -21.75 -6.21
C LYS A 281 -13.88 -20.58 -5.29
N ASP A 282 -13.86 -20.83 -3.99
CA ASP A 282 -13.59 -19.81 -2.96
C ASP A 282 -12.10 -19.44 -2.85
N ILE A 283 -11.22 -20.10 -3.61
CA ILE A 283 -9.81 -19.76 -3.72
C ILE A 283 -9.55 -19.19 -5.10
N VAL A 284 -9.32 -17.89 -5.16
CA VAL A 284 -9.04 -17.18 -6.41
C VAL A 284 -7.55 -16.89 -6.51
N LEU A 285 -6.92 -17.41 -7.57
CA LEU A 285 -5.54 -17.09 -7.91
C LEU A 285 -5.51 -15.90 -8.88
N ILE A 286 -4.66 -14.92 -8.61
CA ILE A 286 -4.44 -13.76 -9.47
C ILE A 286 -2.99 -13.75 -9.95
N ASP A 287 -2.83 -13.70 -11.27
CA ASP A 287 -1.58 -13.66 -12.00
C ASP A 287 -1.08 -12.23 -12.19
N ALA A 288 -0.04 -11.86 -11.43
CA ALA A 288 0.62 -10.57 -11.57
C ALA A 288 1.98 -10.69 -12.30
N ILE A 289 2.21 -11.72 -13.13
CA ILE A 289 3.47 -11.85 -13.89
C ILE A 289 3.53 -10.79 -15.00
N ASP A 290 4.65 -10.07 -15.08
CA ASP A 290 4.99 -9.12 -16.16
C ASP A 290 5.48 -9.84 -17.43
N ASN A 291 4.65 -10.74 -17.96
CA ASN A 291 4.87 -11.42 -19.24
C ASN A 291 3.65 -11.31 -20.17
N LYS A 292 2.74 -10.38 -19.88
CA LYS A 292 1.52 -10.16 -20.65
C LYS A 292 1.89 -9.57 -22.01
N VAL A 293 1.57 -10.30 -23.08
CA VAL A 293 1.89 -9.90 -24.46
C VAL A 293 0.88 -8.83 -24.90
N SER A 294 1.37 -7.69 -25.41
CA SER A 294 0.50 -6.69 -26.05
C SER A 294 -0.35 -7.35 -27.14
N ALA A 295 -1.63 -6.97 -27.23
CA ALA A 295 -2.53 -7.44 -28.28
C ALA A 295 -1.96 -7.25 -29.71
N SER A 296 -1.11 -6.23 -29.91
CA SER A 296 -0.41 -5.97 -31.16
C SER A 296 0.68 -6.99 -31.53
N ASN A 297 1.15 -7.79 -30.57
CA ASN A 297 2.26 -8.74 -30.72
C ASN A 297 1.81 -10.21 -30.67
N VAL A 298 0.50 -10.45 -30.54
CA VAL A 298 -0.08 -11.79 -30.63
C VAL A 298 -0.13 -12.18 -32.11
N LYS A 299 0.72 -13.12 -32.52
CA LYS A 299 0.65 -13.70 -33.87
C LYS A 299 -0.58 -14.61 -33.96
N ILE A 300 -1.45 -14.34 -34.94
CA ILE A 300 -2.58 -15.20 -35.34
C ILE A 300 -2.04 -16.45 -36.04
#